data_AF-A0A845YJ18-F1
#
_entry.id   AF-A0A845YJ18-F1
#
_cell.length_a   1.000
_cell.length_b   1.000
_cell.length_c   1.000
_cell.angle_alpha   90.00
_cell.angle_beta   90.00
_cell.angle_gamma   90.00
#
_symmetry.space_group_name_H-M   'P 1'
#
loop_
_entity.id
_entity.type
_entity.pdbx_description
1 polymer ?
#
loop_
_entity_poly.entity_id
_entity_poly.type
_entity_poly.pdbx_seq_one_letter_code
_entity_poly.pdbx_strand_id
1 'polypeptide(L)'
;MASASSDSEESRKITGKTPHGAQRGQEAQTGDSQRQVGDINRIFRDGRHFRDTETGYDVYVRGNKVIVVEPSTKRQITQFKNSRANTQKRIESGRWKPIS
;
A
#
# COMPACT_ATOMS: atom_id res chain seq x y z
N MET A 1 57.69 -7.37 -8.42
CA MET A 1 56.66 -7.26 -7.37
C MET A 1 56.07 -5.86 -7.42
N ALA A 2 54.83 -5.73 -7.90
CA ALA A 2 53.96 -4.58 -7.68
C ALA A 2 52.53 -5.05 -7.97
N SER A 3 51.74 -5.21 -6.91
CA SER A 3 50.30 -5.47 -6.96
C SER A 3 49.57 -4.20 -7.37
N ALA A 4 48.62 -4.32 -8.29
CA ALA A 4 47.52 -3.37 -8.45
C ALA A 4 46.25 -4.15 -8.79
N SER A 5 45.35 -4.21 -7.82
CA SER A 5 44.02 -4.79 -7.87
C SER A 5 43.21 -4.15 -9.01
N SER A 6 42.57 -4.95 -9.86
CA SER A 6 41.62 -4.48 -10.86
C SER A 6 40.29 -5.23 -10.69
N ASP A 7 39.28 -4.43 -10.40
CA ASP A 7 37.86 -4.56 -10.75
C ASP A 7 37.07 -5.81 -10.36
N SER A 8 36.44 -5.71 -9.18
CA SER A 8 34.99 -5.56 -9.01
C SER A 8 34.06 -6.00 -10.16
N GLU A 9 33.62 -7.26 -10.17
CA GLU A 9 32.33 -7.63 -10.79
C GLU A 9 31.50 -8.47 -9.82
N GLU A 10 31.03 -7.81 -8.76
CA GLU A 10 29.92 -8.31 -7.96
C GLU A 10 28.66 -7.47 -8.22
N SER A 11 27.65 -8.16 -8.77
CA SER A 11 26.23 -7.94 -8.49
C SER A 11 25.66 -6.56 -8.78
N ARG A 12 25.10 -6.38 -9.98
CA ARG A 12 23.91 -5.54 -10.14
C ARG A 12 22.85 -6.26 -10.95
N LYS A 13 21.98 -6.96 -10.23
CA LYS A 13 20.60 -7.27 -10.64
C LYS A 13 20.01 -6.03 -11.32
N ILE A 14 19.86 -6.08 -12.64
CA ILE A 14 19.08 -5.07 -13.36
C ILE A 14 17.60 -5.38 -13.13
N THR A 15 17.11 -4.94 -11.97
CA THR A 15 15.67 -4.80 -11.72
C THR A 15 15.11 -3.84 -12.75
N GLY A 16 14.40 -4.36 -13.75
CA GLY A 16 13.73 -3.62 -14.82
C GLY A 16 12.58 -2.73 -14.31
N LYS A 17 12.92 -1.65 -13.59
CA LYS A 17 11.99 -0.58 -13.24
C LYS A 17 12.59 0.73 -13.73
N THR A 18 11.92 1.33 -14.71
CA THR A 18 12.24 2.70 -15.12
C THR A 18 12.06 3.64 -13.93
N PRO A 19 12.77 4.78 -13.86
CA PRO A 19 12.61 5.77 -12.79
C PRO A 19 11.14 6.15 -12.56
N HIS A 20 10.35 6.20 -13.64
CA HIS A 20 8.91 6.45 -13.59
C HIS A 20 8.10 5.32 -12.91
N GLY A 21 8.49 4.05 -13.09
CA GLY A 21 7.88 2.91 -12.42
C GLY A 21 8.18 2.84 -10.93
N ALA A 22 9.36 3.32 -10.50
CA ALA A 22 9.71 3.46 -9.09
C ALA A 22 8.88 4.55 -8.41
N GLN A 23 8.72 5.71 -9.06
CA GLN A 23 7.87 6.79 -8.55
C GLN A 23 6.39 6.36 -8.43
N ARG A 24 5.84 5.71 -9.47
CA ARG A 24 4.48 5.13 -9.42
C ARG A 24 4.36 4.06 -8.33
N GLY A 25 5.42 3.28 -8.11
CA GLY A 25 5.49 2.27 -7.06
C GLY A 25 5.48 2.86 -5.66
N GLN A 26 6.22 3.96 -5.45
CA GLN A 26 6.23 4.71 -4.20
C GLN A 26 4.89 5.39 -3.96
N GLU A 27 4.33 6.11 -4.94
CA GLU A 27 2.98 6.72 -4.87
C GLU A 27 1.88 5.68 -4.57
N ALA A 28 1.99 4.47 -5.13
CA ALA A 28 1.08 3.37 -4.85
C ALA A 28 1.30 2.72 -3.48
N GLN A 29 2.52 2.79 -2.93
CA GLN A 29 2.85 2.30 -1.58
C GLN A 29 2.42 3.27 -0.50
N THR A 30 2.61 4.58 -0.73
CA THR A 30 2.20 5.64 0.20
C THR A 30 0.70 5.88 0.17
N GLY A 31 0.02 5.57 -0.94
CA GLY A 31 -1.40 5.86 -1.09
C GLY A 31 -1.59 7.36 -1.27
N ASP A 32 -2.01 7.78 -2.46
CA ASP A 32 -2.26 9.19 -2.74
C ASP A 32 -3.51 9.67 -1.95
N SER A 33 -3.27 10.28 -0.80
CA SER A 33 -4.27 10.80 0.15
C SER A 33 -5.18 11.89 -0.43
N GLN A 34 -4.86 12.44 -1.61
CA GLN A 34 -5.63 13.48 -2.28
C GLN A 34 -6.54 12.94 -3.40
N ARG A 35 -6.51 11.63 -3.70
CA ARG A 35 -7.34 11.06 -4.78
C ARG A 35 -8.75 10.76 -4.33
N GLN A 36 -9.72 11.35 -5.05
CA GLN A 36 -11.14 11.07 -4.93
C GLN A 36 -11.41 9.56 -5.15
N VAL A 37 -11.90 8.87 -4.12
CA VAL A 37 -12.26 7.44 -4.19
C VAL A 37 -13.70 7.21 -4.70
N GLY A 38 -14.43 8.28 -5.04
CA GLY A 38 -15.82 8.23 -5.47
C GLY A 38 -16.77 8.01 -4.29
N ASP A 39 -17.85 7.25 -4.49
CA ASP A 39 -18.87 7.00 -3.46
C ASP A 39 -18.32 6.17 -2.27
N ILE A 40 -18.11 6.87 -1.15
CA ILE A 40 -17.65 6.35 0.13
C ILE A 40 -18.66 5.39 0.76
N ASN A 41 -19.95 5.74 0.73
CA ASN A 41 -21.02 4.93 1.32
C ASN A 41 -21.11 3.56 0.67
N ARG A 42 -20.80 3.47 -0.62
CA ARG A 42 -20.72 2.19 -1.33
C ARG A 42 -19.50 1.37 -0.94
N ILE A 43 -18.38 2.00 -0.57
CA ILE A 43 -17.19 1.28 -0.08
C ILE A 43 -17.43 0.75 1.32
N PHE A 44 -18.11 1.49 2.20
CA PHE A 44 -18.49 0.99 3.51
C PHE A 44 -19.43 -0.22 3.45
N ARG A 45 -20.43 -0.19 2.55
CA ARG A 45 -21.42 -1.26 2.42
C ARG A 45 -20.89 -2.52 1.74
N ASP A 46 -20.17 -2.36 0.63
CA ASP A 46 -19.78 -3.48 -0.22
C ASP A 46 -18.29 -3.86 -0.07
N GLY A 47 -17.54 -3.09 0.72
CA GLY A 47 -16.10 -3.26 0.89
C GLY A 47 -15.75 -4.37 1.86
N ARG A 48 -14.58 -4.98 1.64
CA ARG A 48 -13.99 -5.90 2.61
C ARG A 48 -13.46 -5.09 3.79
N HIS A 49 -13.79 -5.54 5.00
CA HIS A 49 -13.42 -4.86 6.25
C HIS A 49 -12.21 -5.51 6.90
N PHE A 50 -11.26 -4.68 7.31
CA PHE A 50 -10.02 -5.08 7.96
C PHE A 50 -9.71 -4.17 9.15
N ARG A 51 -8.87 -4.68 10.05
CA ARG A 51 -8.18 -3.96 11.11
C ARG A 51 -6.76 -3.65 10.67
N ASP A 52 -6.37 -2.39 10.68
CA ASP A 52 -4.95 -2.04 10.60
C ASP A 52 -4.29 -2.29 11.96
N THR A 53 -3.34 -3.22 12.02
CA THR A 53 -2.69 -3.62 13.27
C THR A 53 -1.68 -2.61 13.78
N GLU A 54 -1.20 -1.69 12.92
CA GLU A 54 -0.25 -0.66 13.34
C GLU A 54 -0.98 0.51 14.02
N THR A 55 -2.12 0.92 13.46
CA THR A 55 -2.86 2.11 13.93
C THR A 55 -4.07 1.79 14.79
N GLY A 56 -4.57 0.56 14.73
CA GLY A 56 -5.84 0.20 15.33
C GLY A 56 -7.02 0.92 14.65
N TYR A 57 -6.92 1.24 13.37
CA TYR A 57 -8.04 1.78 12.59
C TYR A 57 -8.73 0.72 11.76
N ASP A 58 -9.98 0.99 11.43
CA ASP A 58 -10.76 0.14 10.54
C ASP A 58 -10.48 0.55 9.10
N VAL A 59 -10.26 -0.43 8.24
CA VAL A 59 -9.93 -0.24 6.82
C VAL A 59 -10.97 -0.95 5.98
N TYR A 60 -11.62 -0.20 5.09
CA TYR A 60 -12.58 -0.71 4.12
C TYR A 60 -11.97 -0.68 2.73
N VAL A 61 -11.96 -1.83 2.06
CA VAL A 61 -11.34 -1.97 0.74
C VAL A 61 -12.35 -2.47 -0.28
N ARG A 62 -12.51 -1.71 -1.37
CA ARG A 62 -13.33 -2.10 -2.51
C ARG A 62 -12.55 -1.90 -3.81
N GLY A 63 -12.14 -3.00 -4.43
CA GLY A 63 -11.27 -2.95 -5.61
C GLY A 63 -9.92 -2.34 -5.25
N ASN A 64 -9.61 -1.17 -5.81
CA ASN A 64 -8.41 -0.39 -5.50
C ASN A 64 -8.68 0.83 -4.60
N LYS A 65 -9.88 0.93 -4.02
CA LYS A 65 -10.30 2.07 -3.19
C LYS A 65 -10.23 1.67 -1.74
N VAL A 66 -9.64 2.53 -0.92
CA VAL A 66 -9.43 2.29 0.51
C VAL A 66 -9.95 3.47 1.30
N ILE A 67 -10.66 3.17 2.37
CA ILE A 67 -11.09 4.14 3.38
C ILE A 67 -10.60 3.66 4.72
N VAL A 68 -9.98 4.56 5.48
CA VAL A 68 -9.52 4.31 6.84
C VAL A 68 -10.35 5.16 7.78
N VAL A 69 -10.94 4.53 8.78
CA VAL A 69 -11.80 5.20 9.76
C VAL A 69 -11.42 4.85 11.18
N GLU A 70 -11.73 5.79 12.06
CA GLU A 70 -11.65 5.56 13.48
C GLU A 70 -12.77 4.58 13.91
N PRO A 71 -12.44 3.49 14.60
CA PRO A 71 -13.39 2.42 14.89
C PRO A 71 -14.54 2.84 15.79
N SER A 72 -14.25 3.67 16.80
CA SER A 72 -15.20 4.05 17.85
C SER A 72 -16.25 5.04 17.34
N THR A 73 -15.81 6.02 16.54
CA THR A 73 -16.65 7.11 16.04
C THR A 73 -17.14 6.87 14.61
N LYS A 74 -16.56 5.88 13.92
CA LYS A 74 -16.67 5.67 12.47
C LYS A 74 -16.32 6.91 11.64
N ARG A 75 -15.58 7.85 12.24
CA ARG A 75 -15.10 9.06 11.56
C ARG A 75 -14.05 8.67 10.52
N GLN A 76 -14.22 9.14 9.29
CA GLN A 76 -13.22 8.97 8.26
C GLN A 76 -11.93 9.73 8.63
N ILE A 77 -10.82 9.01 8.63
CA ILE A 77 -9.48 9.57 8.85
C ILE A 77 -8.84 9.90 7.51
N THR A 78 -8.85 8.96 6.58
CA THR A 78 -8.29 9.16 5.25
C THR A 78 -8.93 8.25 4.21
N GLN A 79 -8.76 8.60 2.94
CA GLN A 79 -9.14 7.79 1.80
C GLN A 79 -8.05 7.87 0.74
N PHE A 80 -7.81 6.77 0.04
CA PHE A 80 -6.82 6.73 -1.03
C PHE A 80 -7.07 5.56 -1.98
N LYS A 81 -6.35 5.58 -3.10
CA LYS A 81 -6.29 4.42 -4.00
C LYS A 81 -5.09 3.55 -3.62
N ASN A 82 -5.32 2.26 -3.44
CA ASN A 82 -4.29 1.25 -3.22
C ASN A 82 -4.40 0.16 -4.28
N SER A 83 -3.29 -0.21 -4.92
CA SER A 83 -3.34 -1.29 -5.91
C SER A 83 -3.78 -2.60 -5.27
N ARG A 84 -4.34 -3.52 -6.08
CA ARG A 84 -4.72 -4.85 -5.59
C ARG A 84 -3.51 -5.61 -5.04
N ALA A 85 -2.36 -5.51 -5.71
CA ALA A 85 -1.12 -6.14 -5.26
C ALA A 85 -0.64 -5.59 -3.90
N ASN A 86 -0.71 -4.27 -3.69
CA ASN A 86 -0.31 -3.67 -2.42
C ASN A 86 -1.30 -3.97 -1.29
N THR A 87 -2.59 -4.01 -1.60
CA THR A 87 -3.63 -4.48 -0.67
C THR A 87 -3.33 -5.90 -0.22
N GLN A 88 -3.08 -6.80 -1.18
CA GLN A 88 -2.77 -8.20 -0.90
C GLN A 88 -1.51 -8.33 -0.03
N LYS A 89 -0.44 -7.60 -0.35
CA LYS A 89 0.77 -7.56 0.48
C LYS A 89 0.51 -7.13 1.93
N ARG A 90 -0.35 -6.13 2.15
CA ARG A 90 -0.71 -5.68 3.52
C ARG A 90 -1.54 -6.71 4.28
N ILE A 91 -2.36 -7.48 3.57
CA ILE A 91 -3.12 -8.59 4.16
C ILE A 91 -2.16 -9.74 4.51
N GLU A 92 -1.31 -10.15 3.57
CA GLU A 92 -0.32 -11.24 3.75
C GLU A 92 0.71 -10.92 4.82
N SER A 93 1.13 -9.66 4.93
CA SER A 93 2.02 -9.23 6.01
C SER A 93 1.34 -9.17 7.38
N GLY A 94 0.03 -9.42 7.45
CA GLY A 94 -0.77 -9.32 8.66
C GLY A 94 -1.04 -7.89 9.13
N ARG A 95 -0.65 -6.87 8.35
CA ARG A 95 -0.90 -5.46 8.67
C ARG A 95 -2.39 -5.17 8.62
N TRP A 96 -3.10 -5.72 7.63
CA TRP A 96 -4.54 -5.60 7.50
C TRP A 96 -5.19 -6.96 7.77
N LYS A 97 -5.70 -7.13 8.99
CA LYS A 97 -6.36 -8.38 9.42
C LYS A 97 -7.84 -8.32 9.10
N PRO A 98 -8.42 -9.31 8.41
CA PRO A 98 -9.86 -9.36 8.18
C PRO A 98 -10.60 -9.30 9.51
N ILE A 99 -11.62 -8.45 9.59
CA ILE A 99 -12.57 -8.45 10.70
C ILE A 99 -13.78 -9.20 10.14
N SER A 100 -13.96 -10.44 10.59
CA SER A 100 -15.12 -11.29 10.25
C SER A 100 -16.32 -10.88 11.09
#